data_AF-A0A1Q3BHH9-F1
#
_entry.id   AF-A0A1Q3BHH9-F1
#
_cell.length_a   1.000
_cell.length_b   1.000
_cell.length_c   1.000
_cell.angle_alpha   90.00
_cell.angle_beta   90.00
_cell.angle_gamma   90.00
#
_symmetry.space_group_name_H-M   'P 1'
#
loop_
_entity.id
_entity.type
_entity.pdbx_description
1 polymer ?
#
loop_
_entity_poly.entity_id
_entity_poly.type
_entity_poly.pdbx_seq_one_letter_code
_entity_poly.pdbx_strand_id
1 'polypeptide(L)'
;MKRQKHYQRDSGPPARDSDASFASSRPSSAGIGRGGSRSQITDPYTNRENQSAAIRVINDYLSSHSFQTLPFPPKLPSAKDITDTLRFLLSAIDYPTLKLEDDLFLVLKFLNCPFKINKSTLRSPNSPHNWPTYLAVIHWMVQIASYTRHVSHDSRAIVESNTMYAYWLNSYLSYMHGDDDSVEALDREFVEKLERERDSVREGVGVLEGSFRDLEVRAERLRTGPTEKEGLEKERRMLEEDVGKFQAMISEFNGRIAAMDKVIEEKEREKAAKEEEMRLIREENEELRKKVDSQTVNSRDAERMKRELVAVERDINKAETERNEWEEKAWDLDSSIGQKFKELEAVAMDCNQAIRRLKLGNNLQYVLNAKGSTPGEILGIDYKSTIKPALEAFADGIKKNSMAKLEELIPLQQQASEMASKIEGKKNRIAALQSHIEEVEGQCSLLKKETQDYTDRCAAEARKMMEDVQMEAHNLDIMEREAAELLKASEMKLQEVTKQTDDEIQICARELFTLVDSVSKHKEYMESKLSEMESDLSSTVSAIADAHRGFMSAQYGINFGASH
;
A
#
# COMPACT_ATOMS: atom_id res chain seq x y z
N MET A 1 20.94 -53.88 -19.76
CA MET A 1 21.59 -54.92 -18.93
C MET A 1 20.83 -56.24 -19.09
N LYS A 2 21.33 -57.19 -19.89
CA LYS A 2 21.13 -58.66 -19.85
C LYS A 2 21.58 -59.24 -21.19
N ARG A 3 22.65 -60.04 -21.14
CA ARG A 3 23.20 -60.74 -22.31
C ARG A 3 22.42 -62.05 -22.52
N GLN A 4 22.15 -62.40 -23.77
CA GLN A 4 22.04 -63.80 -24.15
C GLN A 4 22.73 -63.98 -25.50
N LYS A 5 23.82 -64.76 -25.50
CA LYS A 5 24.60 -65.06 -26.70
C LYS A 5 24.01 -66.29 -27.38
N HIS A 6 23.82 -66.24 -28.69
CA HIS A 6 23.82 -67.45 -29.51
C HIS A 6 24.87 -67.33 -30.61
N TYR A 7 25.62 -68.41 -30.76
CA TYR A 7 26.81 -68.49 -31.60
C TYR A 7 26.43 -68.63 -33.06
N GLN A 8 27.08 -67.86 -33.92
CA GLN A 8 27.05 -68.06 -35.35
C GLN A 8 27.99 -69.22 -35.71
N ARG A 9 27.55 -70.07 -36.64
CA ARG A 9 28.42 -71.06 -37.29
C ARG A 9 29.53 -70.33 -38.03
N ASP A 10 30.75 -70.84 -37.93
CA ASP A 10 31.63 -70.85 -39.10
C ASP A 10 32.45 -72.15 -39.16
N SER A 11 32.99 -72.42 -40.34
CA SER A 11 33.29 -73.76 -40.85
C SER A 11 34.78 -74.08 -40.72
N GLY A 12 35.14 -75.00 -39.84
CA GLY A 12 36.52 -75.51 -39.78
C GLY A 12 36.84 -76.44 -40.97
N PRO A 13 38.03 -76.35 -41.59
CA PRO A 13 38.49 -77.35 -42.54
C PRO A 13 38.86 -78.65 -41.79
N PRO A 14 38.50 -79.84 -42.32
CA PRO A 14 38.79 -81.09 -41.64
C PRO A 14 40.27 -81.48 -41.82
N ALA A 15 40.99 -81.58 -40.71
CA ALA A 15 42.18 -82.43 -40.65
C ALA A 15 41.76 -83.89 -40.87
N ARG A 16 42.56 -84.64 -41.64
CA ARG A 16 42.48 -86.10 -41.70
C ARG A 16 43.88 -86.68 -41.86
N ASP A 17 44.38 -87.24 -40.76
CA ASP A 17 45.57 -88.07 -40.76
C ASP A 17 45.34 -89.30 -41.66
N SER A 18 46.37 -89.69 -42.40
CA SER A 18 46.46 -90.99 -43.07
C SER A 18 47.93 -91.30 -43.30
N ASP A 19 48.63 -91.62 -42.20
CA ASP A 19 49.87 -92.39 -42.25
C ASP A 19 49.57 -93.74 -42.91
N ALA A 20 50.19 -93.99 -44.05
CA ALA A 20 50.17 -95.28 -44.72
C ALA A 20 51.57 -95.55 -45.30
N SER A 21 52.40 -96.21 -44.49
CA SER A 21 53.81 -96.46 -44.76
C SER A 21 54.02 -97.33 -46.00
N PHE A 22 54.82 -96.84 -46.95
CA PHE A 22 55.28 -97.59 -48.13
C PHE A 22 56.45 -98.51 -47.77
N ALA A 23 56.19 -99.64 -47.11
CA ALA A 23 57.20 -100.70 -46.92
C ALA A 23 56.60 -102.10 -46.74
N SER A 24 57.12 -103.05 -47.51
CA SER A 24 57.15 -104.49 -47.22
C SER A 24 55.82 -105.20 -46.87
N SER A 25 55.23 -105.87 -47.88
CA SER A 25 54.58 -107.17 -47.66
C SER A 25 54.77 -108.07 -48.87
N ARG A 26 55.36 -109.24 -48.61
CA ARG A 26 55.70 -110.27 -49.61
C ARG A 26 54.43 -110.80 -50.29
N PRO A 27 54.44 -111.07 -51.61
CA PRO A 27 53.48 -112.00 -52.19
C PRO A 27 53.72 -113.39 -51.59
N SER A 28 52.72 -113.93 -50.89
CA SER A 28 52.79 -115.32 -50.44
C SER A 28 52.74 -116.24 -51.66
N SER A 29 53.79 -117.01 -51.89
CA SER A 29 53.81 -118.01 -52.96
C SER A 29 52.73 -119.06 -52.72
N ALA A 30 51.80 -119.23 -53.66
CA ALA A 30 50.90 -120.36 -53.66
C ALA A 30 51.72 -121.66 -53.67
N GLY A 31 51.55 -122.50 -52.66
CA GLY A 31 52.29 -123.74 -52.52
C GLY A 31 51.84 -124.76 -53.58
N ILE A 32 52.65 -124.97 -54.60
CA ILE A 32 52.51 -126.13 -55.50
C ILE A 32 53.39 -127.24 -54.94
N GLY A 33 52.74 -128.29 -54.42
CA GLY A 33 53.41 -129.39 -53.74
C GLY A 33 54.37 -130.16 -54.63
N ARG A 34 55.52 -130.57 -54.07
CA ARG A 34 56.38 -131.58 -54.67
C ARG A 34 55.67 -132.94 -54.65
N GLY A 35 55.40 -133.52 -55.83
CA GLY A 35 54.94 -134.90 -55.91
C GLY A 35 54.66 -135.38 -57.32
N GLY A 36 55.53 -136.24 -57.86
CA GLY A 36 55.18 -137.10 -59.00
C GLY A 36 55.79 -136.69 -60.35
N SER A 37 56.57 -137.61 -60.91
CA SER A 37 57.15 -137.64 -62.24
C SER A 37 56.36 -137.02 -63.41
N ARG A 38 57.00 -136.04 -64.05
CA ARG A 38 57.43 -136.17 -65.46
C ARG A 38 56.33 -136.47 -66.49
N SER A 39 55.39 -135.53 -66.63
CA SER A 39 54.77 -135.26 -67.93
C SER A 39 55.17 -133.86 -68.40
N GLN A 40 55.27 -133.70 -69.72
CA GLN A 40 55.83 -132.56 -70.46
C GLN A 40 55.75 -131.20 -69.75
N ILE A 41 56.91 -130.55 -69.57
CA ILE A 41 56.94 -129.09 -69.75
C ILE A 41 56.45 -128.90 -71.19
N THR A 42 55.28 -128.27 -71.36
CA THR A 42 54.80 -127.83 -72.67
C THR A 42 55.83 -126.82 -73.16
N ASP A 43 56.79 -127.29 -73.97
CA ASP A 43 58.00 -126.52 -74.31
C ASP A 43 57.55 -125.17 -74.89
N PRO A 44 57.74 -124.04 -74.18
CA PRO A 44 57.11 -122.78 -74.55
C PRO A 44 57.63 -122.29 -75.91
N TYR A 45 58.79 -122.78 -76.34
CA TYR A 45 59.39 -122.52 -77.64
C TYR A 45 58.77 -123.36 -78.77
N THR A 46 57.73 -124.18 -78.50
CA THR A 46 56.91 -124.83 -79.55
C THR A 46 55.93 -123.85 -80.20
N ASN A 47 55.42 -122.85 -79.45
CA ASN A 47 54.52 -121.84 -80.02
C ASN A 47 55.32 -120.82 -80.85
N ARG A 48 54.86 -120.57 -82.08
CA ARG A 48 55.49 -119.66 -83.05
C ARG A 48 55.57 -118.21 -82.56
N GLU A 49 54.61 -117.77 -81.74
CA GLU A 49 54.62 -116.44 -81.13
C GLU A 49 55.78 -116.30 -80.13
N ASN A 50 55.91 -117.27 -79.21
CA ASN A 50 57.02 -117.33 -78.24
C ASN A 50 58.38 -117.46 -78.92
N GLN A 51 58.48 -118.25 -80.01
CA GLN A 51 59.69 -118.28 -80.83
C GLN A 51 60.03 -116.88 -81.36
N SER A 52 59.04 -116.16 -81.90
CA SER A 52 59.27 -114.81 -82.44
C SER A 52 59.68 -113.80 -81.38
N ALA A 53 59.12 -113.90 -80.16
CA ALA A 53 59.50 -113.06 -79.02
C ALA A 53 60.93 -113.35 -78.55
N ALA A 54 61.30 -114.63 -78.41
CA ALA A 54 62.66 -115.03 -78.06
C ALA A 54 63.69 -114.58 -79.11
N ILE A 55 63.36 -114.71 -80.41
CA ILE A 55 64.23 -114.24 -81.50
C ILE A 55 64.42 -112.71 -81.44
N ARG A 56 63.39 -111.93 -81.09
CA ARG A 56 63.54 -110.47 -80.86
C ARG A 56 64.52 -110.18 -79.74
N VAL A 57 64.32 -110.76 -78.54
CA VAL A 57 65.21 -110.56 -77.38
C VAL A 57 66.66 -110.93 -77.71
N ILE A 58 66.88 -112.04 -78.43
CA ILE A 58 68.22 -112.43 -78.88
C ILE A 58 68.80 -111.41 -79.85
N ASN A 59 68.04 -110.99 -80.87
CA ASN A 59 68.51 -110.01 -81.86
C ASN A 59 68.79 -108.64 -81.23
N ASP A 60 67.98 -108.19 -80.28
CA ASP A 60 68.17 -106.92 -79.56
C ASP A 60 69.47 -106.98 -78.72
N TYR A 61 69.74 -108.10 -78.05
CA TYR A 61 70.99 -108.32 -77.32
C TYR A 61 72.22 -108.38 -78.24
N LEU A 62 72.16 -109.14 -79.34
CA LEU A 62 73.28 -109.24 -80.29
C LEU A 62 73.57 -107.91 -81.00
N SER A 63 72.52 -107.14 -81.33
CA SER A 63 72.65 -105.82 -81.96
C SER A 63 73.28 -104.79 -81.02
N SER A 64 72.91 -104.79 -79.74
CA SER A 64 73.45 -103.87 -78.74
C SER A 64 74.90 -104.18 -78.34
N HIS A 65 75.42 -105.37 -78.65
CA HIS A 65 76.77 -105.82 -78.30
C HIS A 65 77.64 -106.13 -79.54
N SER A 66 77.32 -105.50 -80.67
CA SER A 66 78.13 -105.46 -81.91
C SER A 66 78.59 -106.82 -82.46
N PHE A 67 77.76 -107.85 -82.33
CA PHE A 67 78.04 -109.15 -82.94
C PHE A 67 77.99 -109.04 -84.48
N GLN A 68 79.04 -109.52 -85.17
CA GLN A 68 79.29 -109.20 -86.58
C GLN A 68 78.46 -110.02 -87.61
N THR A 69 77.58 -110.92 -87.18
CA THR A 69 76.70 -111.68 -88.08
C THR A 69 75.29 -111.10 -88.15
N LEU A 70 74.60 -111.33 -89.26
CA LEU A 70 73.24 -110.85 -89.49
C LEU A 70 72.27 -111.31 -88.37
N PRO A 71 71.24 -110.50 -88.03
CA PRO A 71 70.19 -110.89 -87.09
C PRO A 71 69.51 -112.20 -87.50
N PHE A 72 69.11 -113.03 -86.53
CA PHE A 72 68.45 -114.29 -86.83
C PHE A 72 67.14 -114.06 -87.62
N PRO A 73 66.98 -114.69 -88.80
CA PRO A 73 65.79 -114.51 -89.63
C PRO A 73 64.55 -115.15 -88.99
N PRO A 74 63.34 -114.63 -89.25
CA PRO A 74 62.08 -115.14 -88.70
C PRO A 74 61.64 -116.52 -89.25
N LYS A 75 62.48 -117.15 -90.08
CA LYS A 75 62.30 -118.50 -90.65
C LYS A 75 63.64 -119.22 -90.69
N LEU A 76 64.09 -119.71 -89.53
CA LEU A 76 65.17 -120.70 -89.32
C LEU A 76 66.59 -120.23 -89.72
N PRO A 77 67.51 -119.99 -88.75
CA PRO A 77 68.87 -119.55 -89.06
C PRO A 77 69.79 -120.66 -89.57
N SER A 78 70.95 -120.29 -90.12
CA SER A 78 71.98 -121.26 -90.52
C SER A 78 72.60 -121.95 -89.31
N ALA A 79 73.03 -123.20 -89.47
CA ALA A 79 73.80 -123.91 -88.45
C ALA A 79 75.09 -123.17 -88.06
N LYS A 80 75.69 -122.42 -89.02
CA LYS A 80 76.85 -121.57 -88.75
C LYS A 80 76.49 -120.40 -87.82
N ASP A 81 75.46 -119.63 -88.15
CA ASP A 81 75.02 -118.47 -87.35
C ASP A 81 74.67 -118.88 -85.91
N ILE A 82 74.02 -120.04 -85.74
CA ILE A 82 73.74 -120.65 -84.43
C ILE A 82 75.04 -120.93 -83.66
N THR A 83 76.01 -121.57 -84.31
CA THR A 83 77.31 -121.96 -83.74
C THR A 83 78.12 -120.74 -83.33
N ASP A 84 78.16 -119.71 -84.19
CA ASP A 84 78.91 -118.48 -83.94
C ASP A 84 78.23 -117.63 -82.85
N THR A 85 76.89 -117.58 -82.82
CA THR A 85 76.12 -116.95 -81.74
C THR A 85 76.37 -117.62 -80.39
N LEU A 86 76.36 -118.96 -80.34
CA LEU A 86 76.67 -119.70 -79.11
C LEU A 86 78.10 -119.41 -78.63
N ARG A 87 79.08 -119.35 -79.53
CA ARG A 87 80.47 -118.99 -79.17
C ARG A 87 80.58 -117.56 -78.65
N PHE A 88 79.88 -116.60 -79.25
CA PHE A 88 79.83 -115.22 -78.77
C PHE A 88 79.20 -115.13 -77.37
N LEU A 89 78.05 -115.80 -77.15
CA LEU A 89 77.39 -115.81 -75.86
C LEU A 89 78.24 -116.46 -74.78
N LEU A 90 78.99 -117.52 -75.10
CA LEU A 90 79.97 -118.14 -74.19
C LEU A 90 81.09 -117.18 -73.79
N SER A 91 81.67 -116.42 -74.72
CA SER A 91 82.62 -115.36 -74.39
C SER A 91 81.99 -114.23 -73.57
N ALA A 92 80.72 -113.89 -73.80
CA ALA A 92 80.00 -112.84 -73.07
C ALA A 92 79.62 -113.22 -71.62
N ILE A 93 79.80 -114.48 -71.24
CA ILE A 93 79.66 -114.99 -69.86
C ILE A 93 81.00 -115.46 -69.28
N ASP A 94 82.12 -114.97 -69.82
CA ASP A 94 83.50 -115.27 -69.40
C ASP A 94 83.97 -116.73 -69.55
N TYR A 95 83.34 -117.50 -70.46
CA TYR A 95 83.77 -118.86 -70.85
C TYR A 95 84.16 -118.93 -72.35
N PRO A 96 85.23 -118.27 -72.82
CA PRO A 96 85.64 -118.32 -74.22
C PRO A 96 86.10 -119.74 -74.64
N THR A 97 85.40 -120.35 -75.61
CA THR A 97 85.62 -121.76 -76.01
C THR A 97 86.32 -121.92 -77.36
N LEU A 98 87.32 -122.81 -77.43
CA LEU A 98 87.98 -123.22 -78.68
C LEU A 98 87.29 -124.44 -79.33
N LYS A 99 86.62 -125.31 -78.57
CA LYS A 99 85.95 -126.52 -79.08
C LYS A 99 84.48 -126.57 -78.62
N LEU A 100 83.62 -125.83 -79.32
CA LEU A 100 82.21 -125.70 -78.97
C LEU A 100 81.49 -127.04 -78.75
N GLU A 101 81.79 -128.10 -79.52
CA GLU A 101 81.11 -129.41 -79.38
C GLU A 101 81.35 -130.13 -78.04
N ASP A 102 82.44 -129.83 -77.33
CA ASP A 102 82.76 -130.39 -76.02
C ASP A 102 82.46 -129.36 -74.91
N ASP A 103 82.94 -128.13 -75.10
CA ASP A 103 82.92 -127.07 -74.11
C ASP A 103 81.48 -126.59 -73.81
N LEU A 104 80.60 -126.51 -74.82
CA LEU A 104 79.22 -126.06 -74.65
C LEU A 104 78.45 -126.93 -73.66
N PHE A 105 78.60 -128.26 -73.73
CA PHE A 105 77.89 -129.17 -72.82
C PHE A 105 78.42 -129.09 -71.38
N LEU A 106 79.71 -128.82 -71.21
CA LEU A 106 80.30 -128.58 -69.89
C LEU A 106 79.78 -127.28 -69.28
N VAL A 107 79.78 -126.18 -70.03
CA VAL A 107 79.28 -124.88 -69.55
C VAL A 107 77.77 -124.92 -69.29
N LEU A 108 76.96 -125.49 -70.19
CA LEU A 108 75.52 -125.64 -69.97
C LEU A 108 75.20 -126.51 -68.75
N LYS A 109 76.02 -127.54 -68.45
CA LYS A 109 75.87 -128.36 -67.25
C LYS A 109 76.29 -127.60 -65.99
N PHE A 110 77.41 -126.86 -66.03
CA PHE A 110 77.91 -126.06 -64.92
C PHE A 110 76.91 -124.97 -64.50
N LEU A 111 76.31 -124.29 -65.49
CA LEU A 111 75.29 -123.26 -65.29
C LEU A 111 73.88 -123.82 -65.05
N ASN A 112 73.73 -125.15 -64.90
CA ASN A 112 72.46 -125.85 -64.69
C ASN A 112 71.35 -125.49 -65.70
N CYS A 113 71.68 -125.51 -67.00
CA CYS A 113 70.72 -125.22 -68.07
C CYS A 113 69.48 -126.12 -67.98
N PRO A 114 68.25 -125.55 -67.98
CA PRO A 114 67.02 -126.33 -67.85
C PRO A 114 66.67 -127.12 -69.13
N PHE A 115 67.28 -126.80 -70.27
CA PHE A 115 67.00 -127.42 -71.57
C PHE A 115 68.06 -128.48 -71.92
N LYS A 116 67.60 -129.63 -72.43
CA LYS A 116 68.47 -130.77 -72.74
C LYS A 116 68.81 -130.84 -74.22
N ILE A 117 70.07 -130.58 -74.56
CA ILE A 117 70.65 -130.81 -75.89
C ILE A 117 71.40 -132.15 -75.89
N ASN A 118 71.43 -132.85 -77.02
CA ASN A 118 72.26 -134.05 -77.24
C ASN A 118 73.43 -133.73 -78.18
N LYS A 119 74.60 -134.35 -77.97
CA LYS A 119 75.78 -134.11 -78.82
C LYS A 119 75.54 -134.41 -80.31
N SER A 120 74.69 -135.40 -80.62
CA SER A 120 74.30 -135.73 -81.98
C SER A 120 73.45 -134.66 -82.68
N THR A 121 72.66 -133.86 -81.95
CA THR A 121 71.82 -132.82 -82.57
C THR A 121 72.59 -131.54 -82.89
N LEU A 122 73.84 -131.39 -82.44
CA LEU A 122 74.67 -130.20 -82.65
C LEU A 122 75.23 -130.09 -84.07
N ARG A 123 75.27 -131.21 -84.81
CA ARG A 123 75.61 -131.21 -86.25
C ARG A 123 74.49 -130.70 -87.15
N SER A 124 73.26 -130.58 -86.64
CA SER A 124 72.10 -130.06 -87.38
C SER A 124 71.13 -129.33 -86.43
N PRO A 125 71.58 -128.21 -85.83
CA PRO A 125 70.81 -127.49 -84.83
C PRO A 125 69.63 -126.71 -85.43
N ASN A 126 69.68 -126.45 -86.74
CA ASN A 126 68.64 -125.80 -87.52
C ASN A 126 67.55 -126.76 -88.04
N SER A 127 67.55 -128.04 -87.70
CA SER A 127 66.44 -128.93 -88.08
C SER A 127 65.13 -128.52 -87.38
N PRO A 128 63.95 -128.54 -88.05
CA PRO A 128 62.70 -128.04 -87.47
C PRO A 128 62.29 -128.65 -86.11
N HIS A 129 62.69 -129.89 -85.84
CA HIS A 129 62.43 -130.56 -84.55
C HIS A 129 63.45 -130.21 -83.45
N ASN A 130 64.67 -129.79 -83.81
CA ASN A 130 65.74 -129.43 -82.87
C ASN A 130 65.76 -127.93 -82.56
N TRP A 131 65.36 -127.10 -83.53
CA TRP A 131 65.44 -125.65 -83.45
C TRP A 131 64.74 -125.05 -82.21
N PRO A 132 63.52 -125.48 -81.80
CA PRO A 132 62.89 -124.97 -80.57
C PRO A 132 63.79 -125.08 -79.34
N THR A 133 64.47 -126.23 -79.17
CA THR A 133 65.38 -126.48 -78.03
C THR A 133 66.67 -125.67 -78.13
N TYR A 134 67.23 -125.49 -79.33
CA TYR A 134 68.38 -124.59 -79.51
C TYR A 134 68.03 -123.12 -79.28
N LEU A 135 66.88 -122.66 -79.77
CA LEU A 135 66.37 -121.32 -79.52
C LEU A 135 66.14 -121.07 -78.02
N ALA A 136 65.60 -122.06 -77.30
CA ALA A 136 65.43 -122.00 -75.86
C ALA A 136 66.76 -121.82 -75.11
N VAL A 137 67.80 -122.56 -75.52
CA VAL A 137 69.15 -122.46 -74.94
C VAL A 137 69.81 -121.12 -75.27
N ILE A 138 69.76 -120.65 -76.52
CA ILE A 138 70.32 -119.36 -76.92
C ILE A 138 69.63 -118.22 -76.16
N HIS A 139 68.29 -118.23 -76.07
CA HIS A 139 67.52 -117.23 -75.34
C HIS A 139 67.87 -117.21 -73.85
N TRP A 140 68.01 -118.38 -73.23
CA TRP A 140 68.43 -118.52 -71.83
C TRP A 140 69.88 -118.04 -71.61
N MET A 141 70.81 -118.34 -72.52
CA MET A 141 72.18 -117.83 -72.47
C MET A 141 72.22 -116.29 -72.62
N VAL A 142 71.39 -115.72 -73.49
CA VAL A 142 71.22 -114.25 -73.61
C VAL A 142 70.71 -113.64 -72.31
N GLN A 143 69.77 -114.28 -71.61
CA GLN A 143 69.29 -113.80 -70.32
C GLN A 143 70.38 -113.84 -69.24
N ILE A 144 71.20 -114.89 -69.19
CA ILE A 144 72.35 -114.97 -68.27
C ILE A 144 73.39 -113.90 -68.61
N ALA A 145 73.78 -113.77 -69.87
CA ALA A 145 74.77 -112.76 -70.30
C ALA A 145 74.29 -111.33 -70.02
N SER A 146 72.99 -111.06 -70.20
CA SER A 146 72.36 -109.80 -69.81
C SER A 146 72.42 -109.57 -68.29
N TYR A 147 72.06 -110.57 -67.48
CA TYR A 147 72.06 -110.49 -66.03
C TYR A 147 73.47 -110.26 -65.46
N THR A 148 74.45 -111.08 -65.86
CA THR A 148 75.85 -110.96 -65.42
C THR A 148 76.39 -109.55 -65.67
N ARG A 149 76.08 -108.96 -66.84
CA ARG A 149 76.50 -107.61 -67.19
C ARG A 149 75.86 -106.51 -66.32
N HIS A 150 74.59 -106.64 -65.96
CA HIS A 150 73.92 -105.70 -65.04
C HIS A 150 74.56 -105.75 -63.64
N VAL A 151 74.80 -106.95 -63.10
CA VAL A 151 75.44 -107.12 -61.78
C VAL A 151 76.83 -106.51 -61.75
N SER A 152 77.64 -106.69 -62.81
CA SER A 152 78.97 -106.09 -62.90
C SER A 152 78.94 -104.56 -62.98
N HIS A 153 77.93 -103.98 -63.64
CA HIS A 153 77.76 -102.52 -63.72
C HIS A 153 77.36 -101.92 -62.37
N ASP A 154 76.34 -102.47 -61.71
CA ASP A 154 75.87 -101.98 -60.41
C ASP A 154 76.93 -102.14 -59.31
N SER A 155 77.68 -103.25 -59.33
CA SER A 155 78.80 -103.48 -58.40
C SER A 155 79.88 -102.39 -58.52
N ARG A 156 80.18 -101.95 -59.76
CA ARG A 156 81.12 -100.87 -60.02
C ARG A 156 80.58 -99.51 -59.55
N ALA A 157 79.32 -99.21 -59.86
CA ALA A 157 78.67 -97.97 -59.42
C ALA A 157 78.61 -97.83 -57.90
N ILE A 158 78.42 -98.94 -57.16
CA ILE A 158 78.45 -98.94 -55.68
C ILE A 158 79.84 -98.54 -55.15
N VAL A 159 80.93 -99.06 -55.73
CA VAL A 159 82.29 -98.70 -55.31
C VAL A 159 82.63 -97.26 -55.67
N GLU A 160 82.28 -96.81 -56.88
CA GLU A 160 82.51 -95.44 -57.34
C GLU A 160 81.67 -94.40 -56.58
N SER A 161 80.53 -94.80 -55.98
CA SER A 161 79.68 -93.90 -55.18
C SER A 161 80.26 -93.49 -53.82
N ASN A 162 81.18 -94.28 -53.26
CA ASN A 162 81.83 -93.98 -52.00
C ASN A 162 83.28 -93.60 -52.24
N THR A 163 83.60 -92.34 -51.98
CA THR A 163 84.93 -91.74 -52.19
C THR A 163 86.05 -92.50 -51.48
N MET A 164 85.78 -93.06 -50.30
CA MET A 164 86.73 -93.89 -49.55
C MET A 164 86.94 -95.26 -50.20
N TYR A 165 85.88 -95.90 -50.71
CA TYR A 165 86.01 -97.20 -51.39
C TYR A 165 86.69 -97.07 -52.76
N ALA A 166 86.43 -95.99 -53.50
CA ALA A 166 87.14 -95.67 -54.73
C ALA A 166 88.64 -95.43 -54.48
N TYR A 167 88.99 -94.66 -53.45
CA TYR A 167 90.37 -94.46 -53.00
C TYR A 167 91.04 -95.78 -52.62
N TRP A 168 90.44 -96.59 -51.73
CA TRP A 168 91.01 -97.88 -51.34
C TRP A 168 91.18 -98.85 -52.51
N LEU A 169 90.21 -98.92 -53.43
CA LEU A 169 90.32 -99.78 -54.61
C LEU A 169 91.48 -99.34 -55.50
N ASN A 170 91.59 -98.05 -55.81
CA ASN A 170 92.62 -97.52 -56.69
C ASN A 170 94.02 -97.66 -56.06
N SER A 171 94.19 -97.32 -54.79
CA SER A 171 95.46 -97.49 -54.07
C SER A 171 95.86 -98.97 -53.99
N TYR A 172 94.91 -99.88 -53.75
CA TYR A 172 95.18 -101.32 -53.76
C TYR A 172 95.54 -101.84 -55.16
N LEU A 173 94.89 -101.33 -56.22
CA LEU A 173 95.24 -101.66 -57.60
C LEU A 173 96.66 -101.18 -57.95
N SER A 174 97.03 -99.94 -57.64
CA SER A 174 98.39 -99.42 -57.89
C SER A 174 99.45 -100.20 -57.10
N TYR A 175 99.20 -100.51 -55.82
CA TYR A 175 100.06 -101.39 -55.02
C TYR A 175 100.25 -102.78 -55.66
N MET A 176 99.18 -103.41 -56.16
CA MET A 176 99.26 -104.71 -56.83
C MET A 176 100.03 -104.67 -58.17
N HIS A 177 100.20 -103.50 -58.79
CA HIS A 177 101.05 -103.29 -59.96
C HIS A 177 102.48 -102.84 -59.59
N GLY A 178 102.76 -102.54 -58.32
CA GLY A 178 104.06 -102.03 -57.86
C GLY A 178 104.34 -100.57 -58.25
N ASP A 179 103.28 -99.77 -58.44
CA ASP A 179 103.36 -98.35 -58.80
C ASP A 179 103.13 -97.46 -57.57
N ASP A 180 104.17 -97.32 -56.75
CA ASP A 180 104.16 -96.54 -55.51
C ASP A 180 103.98 -95.03 -55.77
N ASP A 181 104.48 -94.50 -56.89
CA ASP A 181 104.33 -93.09 -57.28
C ASP A 181 102.85 -92.73 -57.49
N SER A 182 102.08 -93.61 -58.13
CA SER A 182 100.63 -93.46 -58.29
C SER A 182 99.88 -93.52 -56.96
N VAL A 183 100.32 -94.35 -55.99
CA VAL A 183 99.71 -94.39 -54.65
C VAL A 183 99.94 -93.07 -53.92
N GLU A 184 101.17 -92.55 -53.93
CA GLU A 184 101.47 -91.28 -53.25
C GLU A 184 100.75 -90.07 -53.90
N ALA A 185 100.51 -90.12 -55.21
CA ALA A 185 99.67 -89.13 -55.90
C ALA A 185 98.20 -89.20 -55.46
N LEU A 186 97.62 -90.40 -55.38
CA LEU A 186 96.25 -90.63 -54.90
C LEU A 186 96.08 -90.22 -53.43
N ASP A 187 97.05 -90.53 -52.57
CA ASP A 187 97.06 -90.13 -51.16
C ASP A 187 97.00 -88.60 -51.01
N ARG A 188 97.83 -87.87 -51.77
CA ARG A 188 97.82 -86.39 -51.77
C ARG A 188 96.49 -85.82 -52.22
N GLU A 189 95.94 -86.30 -53.34
CA GLU A 189 94.64 -85.83 -53.84
C GLU A 189 93.51 -86.10 -52.82
N PHE A 190 93.50 -87.29 -52.21
CA PHE A 190 92.48 -87.69 -51.25
C PHE A 190 92.57 -86.88 -49.94
N VAL A 191 93.78 -86.65 -49.42
CA VAL A 191 93.99 -85.78 -48.24
C VAL A 191 93.56 -84.35 -48.55
N GLU A 192 93.99 -83.77 -49.67
CA GLU A 192 93.63 -82.40 -50.06
C GLU A 192 92.11 -82.26 -50.29
N LYS A 193 91.42 -83.32 -50.73
CA LYS A 193 89.96 -83.36 -50.79
C LYS A 193 89.33 -83.34 -49.39
N LEU A 194 89.79 -84.19 -48.47
CA LEU A 194 89.30 -84.23 -47.09
C LEU A 194 89.53 -82.92 -46.35
N GLU A 195 90.66 -82.23 -46.60
CA GLU A 195 90.93 -80.91 -46.02
C GLU A 195 89.95 -79.85 -46.52
N ARG A 196 89.65 -79.81 -47.83
CA ARG A 196 88.61 -78.93 -48.40
C ARG A 196 87.22 -79.22 -47.82
N GLU A 197 86.84 -80.50 -47.71
CA GLU A 197 85.57 -80.90 -47.10
C GLU A 197 85.50 -80.45 -45.63
N ARG A 198 86.58 -80.66 -44.85
CA ARG A 198 86.71 -80.20 -43.45
C ARG A 198 86.58 -78.69 -43.33
N ASP A 199 87.24 -77.91 -44.19
CA ASP A 199 87.20 -76.45 -44.12
C ASP A 199 85.83 -75.91 -44.56
N SER A 200 85.18 -76.51 -45.56
CA SER A 200 83.80 -76.20 -45.94
C SER A 200 82.81 -76.46 -44.79
N VAL A 201 82.92 -77.61 -44.10
CA VAL A 201 82.10 -77.90 -42.92
C VAL A 201 82.38 -76.91 -41.79
N ARG A 202 83.66 -76.56 -41.55
CA ARG A 202 84.04 -75.57 -40.52
C ARG A 202 83.47 -74.17 -40.81
N GLU A 203 83.50 -73.73 -42.07
CA GLU A 203 82.88 -72.46 -42.49
C GLU A 203 81.36 -72.50 -42.28
N GLY A 204 80.70 -73.58 -42.71
CA GLY A 204 79.27 -73.79 -42.48
C GLY A 204 78.87 -73.76 -41.01
N VAL A 205 79.66 -74.36 -40.12
CA VAL A 205 79.49 -74.29 -38.66
C VAL A 205 79.65 -72.84 -38.17
N GLY A 206 80.67 -72.11 -38.62
CA GLY A 206 80.88 -70.71 -38.23
C GLY A 206 79.73 -69.78 -38.63
N VAL A 207 79.15 -69.99 -39.82
CA VAL A 207 77.93 -69.28 -40.27
C VAL A 207 76.72 -69.64 -39.39
N LEU A 208 76.55 -70.93 -39.05
CA LEU A 208 75.47 -71.38 -38.17
C LEU A 208 75.58 -70.80 -36.75
N GLU A 209 76.79 -70.76 -36.17
CA GLU A 209 77.05 -70.14 -34.88
C GLU A 209 76.80 -68.62 -34.89
N GLY A 210 77.15 -67.94 -35.98
CA GLY A 210 76.83 -66.51 -36.17
C GLY A 210 75.32 -66.28 -36.15
N SER A 211 74.59 -67.03 -36.99
CA SER A 211 73.12 -67.00 -37.05
C SER A 211 72.48 -67.34 -35.70
N PHE A 212 73.02 -68.32 -34.97
CA PHE A 212 72.54 -68.68 -33.63
C PHE A 212 72.71 -67.53 -32.64
N ARG A 213 73.88 -66.87 -32.60
CA ARG A 213 74.13 -65.71 -31.72
C ARG A 213 73.20 -64.53 -32.05
N ASP A 214 72.97 -64.26 -33.33
CA ASP A 214 72.04 -63.19 -33.75
C ASP A 214 70.59 -63.51 -33.37
N LEU A 215 70.17 -64.77 -33.53
CA LEU A 215 68.85 -65.26 -33.10
C LEU A 215 68.70 -65.21 -31.57
N GLU A 216 69.72 -65.55 -30.81
CA GLU A 216 69.74 -65.51 -29.34
C GLU A 216 69.65 -64.07 -28.83
N VAL A 217 70.44 -63.14 -29.39
CA VAL A 217 70.34 -61.70 -29.08
C VAL A 217 68.95 -61.15 -29.45
N ARG A 218 68.36 -61.60 -30.56
CA ARG A 218 67.01 -61.21 -30.96
C ARG A 218 65.95 -61.79 -30.01
N ALA A 219 66.10 -63.03 -29.57
CA ALA A 219 65.20 -63.68 -28.61
C ALA A 219 65.27 -62.98 -27.24
N GLU A 220 66.45 -62.64 -26.74
CA GLU A 220 66.59 -61.95 -25.46
C GLU A 220 66.00 -60.52 -25.53
N ARG A 221 66.22 -59.77 -26.62
CA ARG A 221 65.57 -58.47 -26.83
C ARG A 221 64.04 -58.58 -26.83
N LEU A 222 63.47 -59.65 -27.41
CA LEU A 222 62.03 -59.92 -27.38
C LEU A 222 61.53 -60.35 -25.99
N ARG A 223 62.41 -60.88 -25.13
CA ARG A 223 62.09 -61.31 -23.76
C ARG A 223 62.21 -60.18 -22.73
N THR A 224 63.19 -59.28 -22.87
CA THR A 224 63.46 -58.20 -21.91
C THR A 224 62.91 -56.83 -22.33
N GLY A 225 62.59 -56.65 -23.60
CA GLY A 225 61.89 -55.46 -24.06
C GLY A 225 60.43 -55.44 -23.57
N PRO A 226 59.82 -54.26 -23.37
CA PRO A 226 58.37 -54.18 -23.20
C PRO A 226 57.72 -54.86 -24.40
N THR A 227 56.89 -55.88 -24.19
CA THR A 227 56.30 -56.58 -25.33
C THR A 227 55.42 -55.58 -26.09
N GLU A 228 55.38 -55.65 -27.43
CA GLU A 228 54.47 -54.84 -28.24
C GLU A 228 53.02 -54.92 -27.72
N LYS A 229 52.63 -56.12 -27.28
CA LYS A 229 51.40 -56.40 -26.52
C LYS A 229 51.20 -55.51 -25.29
N GLU A 230 52.21 -55.28 -24.45
CA GLU A 230 52.09 -54.41 -23.26
C GLU A 230 51.91 -52.94 -23.63
N GLY A 231 52.54 -52.50 -24.72
CA GLY A 231 52.32 -51.17 -25.30
C GLY A 231 50.87 -51.03 -25.77
N LEU A 232 50.42 -51.96 -26.62
CA LEU A 232 49.04 -52.04 -27.12
C LEU A 232 48.01 -52.22 -25.98
N GLU A 233 48.34 -52.90 -24.87
CA GLU A 233 47.46 -53.02 -23.70
C GLU A 233 47.40 -51.74 -22.85
N LYS A 234 48.44 -50.88 -22.87
CA LYS A 234 48.38 -49.54 -22.27
C LYS A 234 47.56 -48.59 -23.15
N GLU A 235 47.79 -48.62 -24.46
CA GLU A 235 47.02 -47.85 -25.44
C GLU A 235 45.54 -48.24 -25.42
N ARG A 236 45.22 -49.55 -25.45
CA ARG A 236 43.85 -50.06 -25.30
C ARG A 236 43.18 -49.55 -24.03
N ARG A 237 43.88 -49.54 -22.88
CA ARG A 237 43.32 -49.01 -21.62
C ARG A 237 43.03 -47.52 -21.69
N MET A 238 43.95 -46.73 -22.26
CA MET A 238 43.75 -45.29 -22.47
C MET A 238 42.52 -45.03 -23.37
N LEU A 239 42.40 -45.77 -24.47
CA LEU A 239 41.25 -45.68 -25.38
C LEU A 239 39.95 -46.17 -24.72
N GLU A 240 39.98 -47.21 -23.88
CA GLU A 240 38.82 -47.69 -23.11
C GLU A 240 38.37 -46.65 -22.07
N GLU A 241 39.31 -45.96 -21.39
CA GLU A 241 39.01 -44.85 -20.49
C GLU A 241 38.41 -43.65 -21.23
N ASP A 242 38.96 -43.27 -22.39
CA ASP A 242 38.45 -42.17 -23.21
C ASP A 242 37.07 -42.48 -23.81
N VAL A 243 36.85 -43.71 -24.28
CA VAL A 243 35.50 -44.18 -24.67
C VAL A 243 34.52 -44.08 -23.50
N GLY A 244 34.96 -44.40 -22.28
CA GLY A 244 34.16 -44.19 -21.06
C GLY A 244 33.80 -42.72 -20.81
N LYS A 245 34.77 -41.81 -20.96
CA LYS A 245 34.56 -40.35 -20.85
C LYS A 245 33.58 -39.84 -21.90
N PHE A 246 33.73 -40.27 -23.17
CA PHE A 246 32.81 -39.89 -24.25
C PHE A 246 31.40 -40.46 -24.03
N GLN A 247 31.26 -41.70 -23.56
CA GLN A 247 29.94 -42.27 -23.23
C GLN A 247 29.26 -41.51 -22.09
N ALA A 248 30.00 -41.09 -21.06
CA ALA A 248 29.46 -40.26 -19.98
C ALA A 248 29.00 -38.88 -20.50
N MET A 249 29.82 -38.22 -21.32
CA MET A 249 29.49 -36.93 -21.94
C MET A 249 28.27 -37.03 -22.88
N ILE A 250 28.17 -38.09 -23.69
CA ILE A 250 27.00 -38.37 -24.54
C ILE A 250 25.75 -38.61 -23.69
N SER A 251 25.87 -39.34 -22.57
CA SER A 251 24.75 -39.54 -21.65
C SER A 251 24.29 -38.23 -21.01
N GLU A 252 25.22 -37.33 -20.68
CA GLU A 252 24.89 -36.00 -20.16
C GLU A 252 24.19 -35.14 -21.21
N PHE A 253 24.74 -35.06 -22.43
CA PHE A 253 24.12 -34.31 -23.53
C PHE A 253 22.74 -34.85 -23.90
N ASN A 254 22.56 -36.17 -23.98
CA ASN A 254 21.24 -36.77 -24.21
C ASN A 254 20.25 -36.43 -23.08
N GLY A 255 20.70 -36.37 -21.83
CA GLY A 255 19.89 -35.91 -20.70
C GLY A 255 19.50 -34.43 -20.83
N ARG A 256 20.43 -33.56 -21.24
CA ARG A 256 20.15 -32.14 -21.51
C ARG A 256 19.21 -31.93 -22.69
N ILE A 257 19.37 -32.71 -23.77
CA ILE A 257 18.48 -32.70 -24.94
C ILE A 257 17.06 -33.08 -24.52
N ALA A 258 16.87 -34.24 -23.87
CA ALA A 258 15.55 -34.68 -23.42
C ALA A 258 14.89 -33.70 -22.42
N ALA A 259 15.68 -33.02 -21.58
CA ALA A 259 15.17 -31.96 -20.72
C ALA A 259 14.73 -30.72 -21.52
N MET A 260 15.48 -30.33 -22.55
CA MET A 260 15.16 -29.21 -23.42
C MET A 260 13.93 -29.51 -24.31
N ASP A 261 13.83 -30.71 -24.85
CA ASP A 261 12.68 -31.17 -25.65
C ASP A 261 11.39 -31.08 -24.82
N LYS A 262 11.43 -31.51 -23.55
CA LYS A 262 10.29 -31.37 -22.63
C LYS A 262 9.88 -29.91 -22.41
N VAL A 263 10.84 -28.99 -22.33
CA VAL A 263 10.58 -27.54 -22.23
C VAL A 263 10.00 -26.98 -23.53
N ILE A 264 10.46 -27.46 -24.69
CA ILE A 264 9.91 -27.11 -26.00
C ILE A 264 8.45 -27.56 -26.08
N GLU A 265 8.13 -28.82 -25.78
CA GLU A 265 6.74 -29.30 -25.76
C GLU A 265 5.83 -28.50 -24.81
N GLU A 266 6.36 -28.09 -23.65
CA GLU A 266 5.62 -27.25 -22.70
C GLU A 266 5.34 -25.86 -23.26
N LYS A 267 6.33 -25.24 -23.92
CA LYS A 267 6.18 -23.94 -24.58
C LYS A 267 5.30 -24.00 -25.82
N GLU A 268 5.30 -25.11 -26.56
CA GLU A 268 4.37 -25.34 -27.67
C GLU A 268 2.93 -25.49 -27.18
N ARG A 269 2.70 -26.22 -26.07
CA ARG A 269 1.38 -26.33 -25.42
C ARG A 269 0.89 -24.97 -24.90
N GLU A 270 1.75 -24.19 -24.25
CA GLU A 270 1.43 -22.82 -23.78
C GLU A 270 1.11 -21.89 -24.96
N LYS A 271 1.93 -21.94 -26.03
CA LYS A 271 1.71 -21.17 -27.26
C LYS A 271 0.37 -21.52 -27.90
N ALA A 272 0.05 -22.79 -28.07
CA ALA A 272 -1.21 -23.23 -28.67
C ALA A 272 -2.43 -22.75 -27.85
N ALA A 273 -2.36 -22.82 -26.52
CA ALA A 273 -3.40 -22.29 -25.65
C ALA A 273 -3.56 -20.76 -25.80
N LYS A 274 -2.46 -20.01 -25.93
CA LYS A 274 -2.48 -18.56 -26.15
C LYS A 274 -2.93 -18.17 -27.56
N GLU A 275 -2.65 -18.97 -28.58
CA GLU A 275 -3.17 -18.78 -29.94
C GLU A 275 -4.69 -18.99 -29.99
N GLU A 276 -5.20 -19.98 -29.27
CA GLU A 276 -6.65 -20.21 -29.13
C GLU A 276 -7.34 -19.10 -28.31
N GLU A 277 -6.76 -18.66 -27.20
CA GLU A 277 -7.25 -17.50 -26.43
C GLU A 277 -7.30 -16.24 -27.31
N MET A 278 -6.26 -15.98 -28.11
CA MET A 278 -6.27 -14.89 -29.09
C MET A 278 -7.34 -15.06 -30.17
N ARG A 279 -7.65 -16.29 -30.62
CA ARG A 279 -8.71 -16.56 -31.59
C ARG A 279 -10.08 -16.18 -31.00
N LEU A 280 -10.37 -16.67 -29.79
CA LEU A 280 -11.61 -16.37 -29.07
C LEU A 280 -11.77 -14.86 -28.80
N ILE A 281 -10.71 -14.18 -28.35
CA ILE A 281 -10.74 -12.72 -28.13
C ILE A 281 -10.97 -11.95 -29.44
N ARG A 282 -10.44 -12.41 -30.59
CA ARG A 282 -10.73 -11.78 -31.89
C ARG A 282 -12.18 -11.99 -32.31
N GLU A 283 -12.72 -13.19 -32.13
CA GLU A 283 -14.12 -13.51 -32.44
C GLU A 283 -15.07 -12.69 -31.56
N GLU A 284 -14.81 -12.60 -30.25
CA GLU A 284 -15.55 -11.72 -29.34
C GLU A 284 -15.43 -10.25 -29.75
N ASN A 285 -14.24 -9.76 -30.10
CA ASN A 285 -14.07 -8.38 -30.60
C ASN A 285 -14.83 -8.13 -31.90
N GLU A 286 -14.91 -9.11 -32.80
CA GLU A 286 -15.66 -8.97 -34.05
C GLU A 286 -17.18 -9.02 -33.80
N GLU A 287 -17.65 -9.85 -32.86
CA GLU A 287 -19.03 -9.79 -32.38
C GLU A 287 -19.36 -8.46 -31.70
N LEU A 288 -18.48 -7.94 -30.85
CA LEU A 288 -18.65 -6.65 -30.18
C LEU A 288 -18.67 -5.51 -31.20
N ARG A 289 -17.81 -5.55 -32.23
CA ARG A 289 -17.87 -4.63 -33.37
C ARG A 289 -19.21 -4.73 -34.11
N LYS A 290 -19.67 -5.92 -34.48
CA LYS A 290 -20.98 -6.11 -35.12
C LYS A 290 -22.14 -5.60 -34.24
N LYS A 291 -22.06 -5.80 -32.92
CA LYS A 291 -23.02 -5.26 -31.94
C LYS A 291 -22.98 -3.72 -31.92
N VAL A 292 -21.79 -3.11 -31.87
CA VAL A 292 -21.62 -1.64 -31.94
C VAL A 292 -22.09 -1.06 -33.28
N ASP A 293 -21.72 -1.66 -34.41
CA ASP A 293 -22.15 -1.23 -35.75
C ASP A 293 -23.68 -1.38 -35.93
N SER A 294 -24.32 -2.31 -35.21
CA SER A 294 -25.78 -2.46 -35.17
C SER A 294 -26.49 -1.50 -34.21
N GLN A 295 -25.76 -0.85 -33.29
CA GLN A 295 -26.33 0.17 -32.41
C GLN A 295 -26.51 1.47 -33.20
N THR A 296 -27.72 2.03 -33.13
CA THR A 296 -28.07 3.29 -33.80
C THR A 296 -27.46 4.54 -33.16
N VAL A 297 -26.63 4.38 -32.13
CA VAL A 297 -25.96 5.44 -31.37
C VAL A 297 -24.54 5.59 -31.91
N ASN A 298 -24.29 6.65 -32.67
CA ASN A 298 -22.96 6.96 -33.20
C ASN A 298 -22.04 7.46 -32.05
N SER A 299 -20.71 7.48 -32.23
CA SER A 299 -19.81 8.11 -31.23
C SER A 299 -20.25 9.55 -30.94
N ARG A 300 -20.64 10.29 -31.99
CA ARG A 300 -21.21 11.64 -31.89
C ARG A 300 -22.41 11.75 -30.94
N ASP A 301 -23.22 10.71 -30.84
CA ASP A 301 -24.37 10.62 -29.93
C ASP A 301 -23.93 10.21 -28.51
N ALA A 302 -22.90 9.39 -28.36
CA ALA A 302 -22.25 9.13 -27.08
C ALA A 302 -21.58 10.40 -26.50
N GLU A 303 -20.90 11.21 -27.33
CA GLU A 303 -20.38 12.52 -26.90
C GLU A 303 -21.48 13.56 -26.68
N ARG A 304 -22.64 13.42 -27.34
CA ARG A 304 -23.84 14.22 -27.04
C ARG A 304 -24.39 13.83 -25.67
N MET A 305 -24.62 12.54 -25.41
CA MET A 305 -25.04 12.05 -24.09
C MET A 305 -24.05 12.44 -22.99
N LYS A 306 -22.73 12.40 -23.25
CA LYS A 306 -21.74 12.87 -22.28
C LYS A 306 -21.85 14.37 -21.98
N ARG A 307 -22.15 15.20 -22.98
CA ARG A 307 -22.41 16.64 -22.80
C ARG A 307 -23.73 16.90 -22.06
N GLU A 308 -24.77 16.13 -22.35
CA GLU A 308 -26.06 16.21 -21.66
C GLU A 308 -25.95 15.71 -20.21
N LEU A 309 -25.17 14.66 -19.94
CA LEU A 309 -24.89 14.18 -18.58
C LEU A 309 -24.13 15.23 -17.77
N VAL A 310 -23.11 15.89 -18.34
CA VAL A 310 -22.41 17.01 -17.69
C VAL A 310 -23.28 18.27 -17.55
N ALA A 311 -24.36 18.40 -18.33
CA ALA A 311 -25.37 19.45 -18.13
C ALA A 311 -26.29 19.08 -16.95
N VAL A 312 -26.86 17.88 -16.96
CA VAL A 312 -27.70 17.34 -15.86
C VAL A 312 -26.95 17.32 -14.53
N GLU A 313 -25.67 16.95 -14.51
CA GLU A 313 -24.85 16.96 -13.30
C GLU A 313 -24.64 18.39 -12.76
N ARG A 314 -24.51 19.40 -13.63
CA ARG A 314 -24.48 20.80 -13.22
C ARG A 314 -25.84 21.27 -12.69
N ASP A 315 -26.93 20.84 -13.30
CA ASP A 315 -28.29 21.15 -12.86
C ASP A 315 -28.62 20.48 -11.52
N ILE A 316 -28.14 19.25 -11.28
CA ILE A 316 -28.20 18.56 -9.98
C ILE A 316 -27.43 19.36 -8.93
N ASN A 317 -26.16 19.70 -9.18
CA ASN A 317 -25.36 20.51 -8.25
C ASN A 317 -26.04 21.85 -7.93
N LYS A 318 -26.66 22.51 -8.93
CA LYS A 318 -27.43 23.74 -8.73
C LYS A 318 -28.68 23.50 -7.86
N ALA A 319 -29.45 22.46 -8.14
CA ALA A 319 -30.61 22.08 -7.35
C ALA A 319 -30.23 21.68 -5.91
N GLU A 320 -29.08 21.06 -5.70
CA GLU A 320 -28.54 20.78 -4.36
C GLU A 320 -28.13 22.05 -3.62
N THR A 321 -27.50 23.03 -4.29
CA THR A 321 -27.23 24.34 -3.65
C THR A 321 -28.52 25.08 -3.31
N GLU A 322 -29.51 25.10 -4.21
CA GLU A 322 -30.82 25.70 -3.94
C GLU A 322 -31.55 24.97 -2.79
N ARG A 323 -31.48 23.64 -2.73
CA ARG A 323 -32.01 22.84 -1.61
C ARG A 323 -31.34 23.22 -0.30
N ASN A 324 -30.00 23.28 -0.26
CA ASN A 324 -29.26 23.63 0.96
C ASN A 324 -29.62 25.03 1.45
N GLU A 325 -29.79 26.02 0.56
CA GLU A 325 -30.28 27.34 0.94
C GLU A 325 -31.72 27.32 1.50
N TRP A 326 -32.60 26.45 0.97
CA TRP A 326 -33.96 26.28 1.50
C TRP A 326 -33.97 25.52 2.83
N GLU A 327 -33.06 24.58 3.04
CA GLU A 327 -32.85 23.89 4.32
C GLU A 327 -32.33 24.85 5.40
N GLU A 328 -31.39 25.75 5.07
CA GLU A 328 -30.92 26.82 5.97
C GLU A 328 -32.07 27.78 6.33
N LYS A 329 -32.83 28.27 5.34
CA LYS A 329 -34.04 29.10 5.56
C LYS A 329 -35.09 28.37 6.42
N ALA A 330 -35.27 27.07 6.23
CA ALA A 330 -36.17 26.27 7.05
C ALA A 330 -35.67 26.12 8.50
N TRP A 331 -34.36 25.94 8.69
CA TRP A 331 -33.75 25.84 10.02
C TRP A 331 -33.81 27.16 10.81
N ASP A 332 -33.62 28.30 10.13
CA ASP A 332 -33.82 29.64 10.69
C ASP A 332 -35.28 29.90 11.07
N LEU A 333 -36.22 29.46 10.24
CA LEU A 333 -37.65 29.54 10.51
C LEU A 333 -38.06 28.64 11.69
N ASP A 334 -37.61 27.39 11.75
CA ASP A 334 -37.86 26.48 12.87
C ASP A 334 -37.24 27.01 14.17
N SER A 335 -36.03 27.58 14.12
CA SER A 335 -35.39 28.25 15.25
C SER A 335 -36.20 29.45 15.73
N SER A 336 -36.72 30.25 14.79
CA SER A 336 -37.58 31.40 15.08
C SER A 336 -38.94 30.98 15.68
N ILE A 337 -39.56 29.92 15.14
CA ILE A 337 -40.80 29.32 15.64
C ILE A 337 -40.56 28.77 17.06
N GLY A 338 -39.45 28.05 17.29
CA GLY A 338 -39.07 27.53 18.59
C GLY A 338 -38.86 28.63 19.64
N GLN A 339 -38.25 29.75 19.24
CA GLN A 339 -38.12 30.93 20.12
C GLN A 339 -39.47 31.59 20.41
N LYS A 340 -40.34 31.76 19.40
CA LYS A 340 -41.70 32.29 19.58
C LYS A 340 -42.60 31.37 20.41
N PHE A 341 -42.40 30.06 20.33
CA PHE A 341 -43.11 29.09 21.17
C PHE A 341 -42.69 29.20 22.64
N LYS A 342 -41.40 29.41 22.95
CA LYS A 342 -40.93 29.70 24.32
C LYS A 342 -41.49 31.01 24.88
N GLU A 343 -41.55 32.06 24.06
CA GLU A 343 -42.21 33.32 24.44
C GLU A 343 -43.70 33.11 24.73
N LEU A 344 -44.39 32.31 23.90
CA LEU A 344 -45.78 31.95 24.10
C LEU A 344 -45.99 31.09 25.36
N GLU A 345 -45.06 30.18 25.68
CA GLU A 345 -45.07 29.36 26.89
C GLU A 345 -44.97 30.22 28.16
N ALA A 346 -44.07 31.21 28.18
CA ALA A 346 -43.98 32.18 29.28
C ALA A 346 -45.30 32.96 29.46
N VAL A 347 -45.88 33.48 28.38
CA VAL A 347 -47.17 34.21 28.44
C VAL A 347 -48.33 33.28 28.85
N ALA A 348 -48.34 32.04 28.39
CA ALA A 348 -49.34 31.05 28.79
C ALA A 348 -49.21 30.69 30.28
N MET A 349 -47.99 30.59 30.82
CA MET A 349 -47.74 30.42 32.25
C MET A 349 -48.25 31.60 33.07
N ASP A 350 -48.00 32.84 32.64
CA ASP A 350 -48.49 34.06 33.30
C ASP A 350 -50.03 34.15 33.25
N CYS A 351 -50.64 33.86 32.10
CA CYS A 351 -52.09 33.79 31.97
C CYS A 351 -52.70 32.69 32.86
N ASN A 352 -52.08 31.51 32.91
CA ASN A 352 -52.51 30.42 33.81
C ASN A 352 -52.35 30.80 35.28
N GLN A 353 -51.31 31.55 35.65
CA GLN A 353 -51.14 32.09 37.00
C GLN A 353 -52.22 33.14 37.32
N ALA A 354 -52.58 34.01 36.37
CA ALA A 354 -53.66 34.98 36.51
C ALA A 354 -55.03 34.30 36.66
N ILE A 355 -55.33 33.27 35.86
CA ILE A 355 -56.55 32.47 35.97
C ILE A 355 -56.66 31.80 37.35
N ARG A 356 -55.55 31.24 37.86
CA ARG A 356 -55.49 30.69 39.23
C ARG A 356 -55.71 31.75 40.31
N ARG A 357 -55.14 32.96 40.17
CA ARG A 357 -55.39 34.10 41.09
C ARG A 357 -56.86 34.54 41.08
N LEU A 358 -57.50 34.58 39.92
CA LEU A 358 -58.90 34.95 39.72
C LEU A 358 -59.90 33.84 40.10
N LYS A 359 -59.43 32.62 40.39
CA LYS A 359 -60.24 31.45 40.79
C LYS A 359 -61.34 31.06 39.78
N LEU A 360 -61.10 31.25 38.48
CA LEU A 360 -62.10 31.03 37.40
C LEU A 360 -62.42 29.55 37.09
N GLY A 361 -62.09 28.63 38.01
CA GLY A 361 -62.27 27.19 37.86
C GLY A 361 -61.06 26.48 37.23
N ASN A 362 -60.85 25.21 37.62
CA ASN A 362 -59.66 24.42 37.23
C ASN A 362 -59.65 23.97 35.76
N ASN A 363 -60.76 24.18 35.04
CA ASN A 363 -60.94 23.68 33.67
C ASN A 363 -60.44 24.66 32.60
N LEU A 364 -60.01 25.86 33.00
CA LEU A 364 -59.48 26.91 32.13
C LEU A 364 -57.96 26.97 32.31
N GLN A 365 -57.21 26.19 31.53
CA GLN A 365 -55.75 26.26 31.51
C GLN A 365 -55.24 26.18 30.08
N TYR A 366 -54.46 27.17 29.65
CA TYR A 366 -53.69 27.10 28.41
C TYR A 366 -52.72 25.92 28.48
N VAL A 367 -52.83 25.00 27.54
CA VAL A 367 -51.96 23.82 27.39
C VAL A 367 -51.41 23.87 25.98
N LEU A 368 -50.18 24.36 25.83
CA LEU A 368 -49.65 24.63 24.51
C LEU A 368 -49.33 23.36 23.73
N ASN A 369 -49.65 23.36 22.44
CA ASN A 369 -49.33 22.28 21.51
C ASN A 369 -48.48 22.82 20.36
N ALA A 370 -47.20 22.44 20.34
CA ALA A 370 -46.24 22.83 19.29
C ALA A 370 -46.59 22.30 17.89
N LYS A 371 -47.57 21.40 17.75
CA LYS A 371 -48.05 20.84 16.47
C LYS A 371 -49.44 21.34 16.05
N GLY A 372 -50.00 22.34 16.73
CA GLY A 372 -51.27 22.94 16.32
C GLY A 372 -51.12 23.77 15.04
N SER A 373 -52.06 23.64 14.10
CA SER A 373 -52.07 24.44 12.86
C SER A 373 -52.96 25.67 12.97
N THR A 374 -53.84 25.71 13.97
CA THR A 374 -54.72 26.84 14.26
C THR A 374 -54.43 27.44 15.64
N PRO A 375 -54.70 28.74 15.87
CA PRO A 375 -54.45 29.39 17.16
C PRO A 375 -55.15 28.69 18.35
N GLY A 376 -56.33 28.09 18.14
CA GLY A 376 -57.04 27.33 19.19
C GLY A 376 -56.37 26.00 19.54
N GLU A 377 -55.81 25.30 18.56
CA GLU A 377 -55.03 24.08 18.79
C GLU A 377 -53.68 24.38 19.45
N ILE A 378 -52.99 25.43 19.01
CA ILE A 378 -51.68 25.85 19.57
C ILE A 378 -51.83 26.24 21.04
N LEU A 379 -52.93 26.89 21.41
CA LEU A 379 -53.22 27.33 22.79
C LEU A 379 -53.87 26.24 23.67
N GLY A 380 -54.32 25.12 23.07
CA GLY A 380 -55.04 24.03 23.72
C GLY A 380 -56.48 24.35 24.15
N ILE A 381 -56.83 25.63 24.25
CA ILE A 381 -58.17 26.15 24.53
C ILE A 381 -58.42 27.35 23.61
N ASP A 382 -59.60 27.41 22.99
CA ASP A 382 -59.99 28.61 22.22
C ASP A 382 -60.33 29.78 23.16
N TYR A 383 -59.48 30.81 23.06
CA TYR A 383 -59.66 32.09 23.73
C TYR A 383 -61.04 32.71 23.47
N LYS A 384 -61.59 32.62 22.24
CA LYS A 384 -62.83 33.32 21.86
C LYS A 384 -64.10 32.66 22.39
N SER A 385 -64.21 31.32 22.35
CA SER A 385 -65.41 30.58 22.78
C SER A 385 -65.40 30.17 24.25
N THR A 386 -64.23 30.04 24.88
CA THR A 386 -64.13 29.43 26.21
C THR A 386 -63.64 30.43 27.27
N ILE A 387 -62.46 31.04 27.08
CA ILE A 387 -61.86 31.91 28.10
C ILE A 387 -62.51 33.29 28.13
N LYS A 388 -62.76 33.90 26.96
CA LYS A 388 -63.41 35.22 26.88
C LYS A 388 -64.82 35.21 27.49
N PRO A 389 -65.73 34.25 27.18
CA PRO A 389 -67.06 34.23 27.79
C PRO A 389 -67.03 33.93 29.30
N ALA A 390 -66.06 33.14 29.78
CA ALA A 390 -65.88 32.93 31.22
C ALA A 390 -65.38 34.20 31.95
N LEU A 391 -64.48 34.96 31.33
CA LEU A 391 -64.04 36.26 31.84
C LEU A 391 -65.15 37.31 31.77
N GLU A 392 -65.95 37.34 30.68
CA GLU A 392 -67.12 38.22 30.56
C GLU A 392 -68.18 37.86 31.59
N ALA A 393 -68.48 36.58 31.82
CA ALA A 393 -69.40 36.14 32.87
C ALA A 393 -68.89 36.48 34.28
N PHE A 394 -67.58 36.39 34.55
CA PHE A 394 -66.99 36.82 35.82
C PHE A 394 -67.01 38.35 35.97
N ALA A 395 -66.69 39.09 34.92
CA ALA A 395 -66.74 40.55 34.91
C ALA A 395 -68.17 41.07 35.07
N ASP A 396 -69.15 40.43 34.44
CA ASP A 396 -70.57 40.76 34.60
C ASP A 396 -71.11 40.29 35.95
N GLY A 397 -70.57 39.21 36.53
CA GLY A 397 -70.78 38.85 37.93
C GLY A 397 -70.29 39.93 38.90
N ILE A 398 -69.06 40.45 38.67
CA ILE A 398 -68.53 41.60 39.42
C ILE A 398 -69.37 42.85 39.19
N LYS A 399 -69.71 43.20 37.94
CA LYS A 399 -70.56 44.37 37.63
C LYS A 399 -71.95 44.26 38.25
N LYS A 400 -72.56 43.08 38.25
CA LYS A 400 -73.89 42.85 38.86
C LYS A 400 -73.82 42.96 40.38
N ASN A 401 -72.75 42.45 41.00
CA ASN A 401 -72.53 42.59 42.43
C ASN A 401 -72.18 44.04 42.81
N SER A 402 -71.37 44.75 42.01
CA SER A 402 -71.07 46.17 42.23
C SER A 402 -72.26 47.07 41.94
N MET A 403 -73.10 46.74 40.95
CA MET A 403 -74.38 47.41 40.71
C MET A 403 -75.35 47.17 41.86
N ALA A 404 -75.50 45.94 42.36
CA ALA A 404 -76.30 45.69 43.56
C ALA A 404 -75.79 46.49 44.76
N LYS A 405 -74.47 46.61 44.94
CA LYS A 405 -73.87 47.48 45.97
C LYS A 405 -74.04 48.99 45.70
N LEU A 406 -74.11 49.40 44.44
CA LEU A 406 -74.41 50.77 44.04
C LEU A 406 -75.91 51.10 44.27
N GLU A 407 -76.80 50.15 43.98
CA GLU A 407 -78.25 50.20 44.24
C GLU A 407 -78.55 50.17 45.74
N GLU A 408 -77.74 49.50 46.58
CA GLU A 408 -77.76 49.65 48.04
C GLU A 408 -77.22 51.02 48.50
N LEU A 409 -76.24 51.60 47.78
CA LEU A 409 -75.68 52.92 48.09
C LEU A 409 -76.64 54.08 47.74
N ILE A 410 -77.44 53.97 46.68
CA ILE A 410 -78.39 55.01 46.27
C ILE A 410 -79.35 55.44 47.40
N PRO A 411 -80.10 54.55 48.09
CA PRO A 411 -80.99 54.95 49.19
C PRO A 411 -80.21 55.51 50.38
N LEU A 412 -78.98 55.03 50.65
CA LEU A 412 -78.13 55.57 51.72
C LEU A 412 -77.62 56.98 51.38
N GLN A 413 -77.24 57.23 50.13
CA GLN A 413 -76.85 58.54 49.61
C GLN A 413 -78.03 59.53 49.68
N GLN A 414 -79.24 59.06 49.37
CA GLN A 414 -80.48 59.84 49.38
C GLN A 414 -80.96 60.13 50.80
N GLN A 415 -80.78 59.19 51.74
CA GLN A 415 -80.98 59.42 53.17
C GLN A 415 -79.95 60.40 53.74
N ALA A 416 -78.68 60.34 53.30
CA ALA A 416 -77.64 61.27 53.72
C ALA A 416 -77.91 62.70 53.21
N SER A 417 -78.37 62.88 51.97
CA SER A 417 -78.71 64.21 51.44
C SER A 417 -79.97 64.81 52.09
N GLU A 418 -80.96 63.98 52.43
CA GLU A 418 -82.14 64.41 53.20
C GLU A 418 -81.81 64.78 54.65
N MET A 419 -80.85 64.09 55.28
CA MET A 419 -80.32 64.49 56.59
C MET A 419 -79.48 65.77 56.51
N ALA A 420 -78.72 65.98 55.43
CA ALA A 420 -77.98 67.20 55.20
C ALA A 420 -78.90 68.43 55.03
N SER A 421 -80.00 68.32 54.27
CA SER A 421 -80.98 69.41 54.12
C SER A 421 -81.70 69.74 55.44
N LYS A 422 -82.00 68.72 56.26
CA LYS A 422 -82.54 68.90 57.64
C LYS A 422 -81.53 69.60 58.56
N ILE A 423 -80.23 69.32 58.44
CA ILE A 423 -79.17 70.02 59.18
C ILE A 423 -79.06 71.47 58.73
N GLU A 424 -79.07 71.73 57.42
CA GLU A 424 -78.93 73.09 56.89
C GLU A 424 -80.16 73.96 57.23
N GLY A 425 -81.37 73.41 57.17
CA GLY A 425 -82.58 74.07 57.66
C GLY A 425 -82.52 74.41 59.16
N LYS A 426 -81.90 73.56 59.99
CA LYS A 426 -81.65 73.85 61.40
C LYS A 426 -80.57 74.92 61.60
N LYS A 427 -79.47 74.90 60.85
CA LYS A 427 -78.44 75.96 60.88
C LYS A 427 -79.02 77.32 60.53
N ASN A 428 -79.79 77.43 59.44
CA ASN A 428 -80.41 78.69 59.03
C ASN A 428 -81.37 79.23 60.09
N ARG A 429 -82.09 78.35 60.79
CA ARG A 429 -82.96 78.73 61.92
C ARG A 429 -82.17 79.14 63.17
N ILE A 430 -80.99 78.57 63.41
CA ILE A 430 -80.08 79.00 64.48
C ILE A 430 -79.47 80.37 64.14
N ALA A 431 -79.01 80.58 62.91
CA ALA A 431 -78.46 81.86 62.47
C ALA A 431 -79.50 82.99 62.55
N ALA A 432 -80.75 82.73 62.15
CA ALA A 432 -81.85 83.69 62.31
C ALA A 432 -82.13 84.03 63.78
N LEU A 433 -82.07 83.05 64.68
CA LEU A 433 -82.23 83.27 66.12
C LEU A 433 -81.04 84.02 66.73
N GLN A 434 -79.80 83.76 66.29
CA GLN A 434 -78.62 84.50 66.72
C GLN A 434 -78.69 85.96 66.26
N SER A 435 -79.05 86.21 65.01
CA SER A 435 -79.23 87.57 64.50
C SER A 435 -80.31 88.34 65.26
N HIS A 436 -81.39 87.67 65.67
CA HIS A 436 -82.43 88.30 66.50
C HIS A 436 -81.98 88.53 67.95
N ILE A 437 -81.14 87.66 68.51
CA ILE A 437 -80.51 87.88 69.83
C ILE A 437 -79.58 89.10 69.76
N GLU A 438 -78.72 89.21 68.75
CA GLU A 438 -77.83 90.36 68.54
C GLU A 438 -78.62 91.67 68.35
N GLU A 439 -79.76 91.62 67.65
CA GLU A 439 -80.68 92.77 67.51
C GLU A 439 -81.26 93.21 68.86
N VAL A 440 -81.75 92.27 69.68
CA VAL A 440 -82.34 92.56 71.00
C VAL A 440 -81.29 92.97 72.03
N GLU A 441 -80.08 92.39 72.00
CA GLU A 441 -78.94 92.82 72.81
C GLU A 441 -78.48 94.23 72.41
N GLY A 442 -78.46 94.52 71.11
CA GLY A 442 -78.24 95.87 70.58
C GLY A 442 -79.24 96.88 71.13
N GLN A 443 -80.55 96.59 71.03
CA GLN A 443 -81.62 97.43 71.58
C GLN A 443 -81.50 97.60 73.10
N CYS A 444 -81.20 96.54 73.85
CA CYS A 444 -80.99 96.61 75.31
C CYS A 444 -79.77 97.46 75.67
N SER A 445 -78.68 97.39 74.91
CA SER A 445 -77.49 98.22 75.12
C SER A 445 -77.76 99.71 74.87
N LEU A 446 -78.57 100.02 73.84
CA LEU A 446 -79.01 101.37 73.49
C LEU A 446 -79.90 101.96 74.59
N LEU A 447 -80.96 101.25 74.98
CA LEU A 447 -81.85 101.64 76.08
C LEU A 447 -81.10 101.83 77.40
N LYS A 448 -80.14 100.94 77.71
CA LYS A 448 -79.31 101.07 78.92
C LYS A 448 -78.43 102.32 78.89
N LYS A 449 -77.87 102.66 77.73
CA LYS A 449 -77.06 103.87 77.54
C LYS A 449 -77.93 105.14 77.62
N GLU A 450 -79.07 105.16 76.96
CA GLU A 450 -80.03 106.27 76.99
C GLU A 450 -80.60 106.50 78.41
N THR A 451 -80.88 105.43 79.16
CA THR A 451 -81.31 105.52 80.57
C THR A 451 -80.18 106.06 81.46
N GLN A 452 -78.93 105.66 81.21
CA GLN A 452 -77.77 106.18 81.94
C GLN A 452 -77.55 107.67 81.65
N ASP A 453 -77.52 108.06 80.37
CA ASP A 453 -77.35 109.45 79.94
C ASP A 453 -78.48 110.36 80.48
N TYR A 454 -79.73 109.86 80.55
CA TYR A 454 -80.85 110.56 81.17
C TYR A 454 -80.68 110.70 82.70
N THR A 455 -80.23 109.64 83.37
CA THR A 455 -79.99 109.66 84.83
C THR A 455 -78.88 110.64 85.18
N ASP A 456 -77.79 110.67 84.40
CA ASP A 456 -76.67 111.59 84.60
C ASP A 456 -77.06 113.05 84.30
N ARG A 457 -77.93 113.30 83.31
CA ARG A 457 -78.54 114.62 83.08
C ARG A 457 -79.40 115.06 84.26
N CYS A 458 -80.33 114.24 84.73
CA CYS A 458 -81.18 114.60 85.87
C CYS A 458 -80.34 114.82 87.15
N ALA A 459 -79.27 114.04 87.37
CA ALA A 459 -78.37 114.25 88.48
C ALA A 459 -77.54 115.55 88.36
N ALA A 460 -77.17 115.96 87.14
CA ALA A 460 -76.48 117.23 86.89
C ALA A 460 -77.41 118.44 87.04
N GLU A 461 -78.62 118.37 86.48
CA GLU A 461 -79.66 119.41 86.62
C GLU A 461 -80.09 119.56 88.09
N ALA A 462 -80.24 118.46 88.84
CA ALA A 462 -80.54 118.50 90.28
C ALA A 462 -79.40 119.08 91.12
N ARG A 463 -78.12 118.78 90.82
CA ARG A 463 -76.97 119.41 91.49
C ARG A 463 -76.95 120.91 91.24
N LYS A 464 -77.06 121.33 89.98
CA LYS A 464 -77.08 122.75 89.62
C LYS A 464 -78.22 123.49 90.31
N MET A 465 -79.43 122.94 90.31
CA MET A 465 -80.59 123.56 90.95
C MET A 465 -80.44 123.64 92.48
N MET A 466 -79.70 122.71 93.10
CA MET A 466 -79.37 122.75 94.52
C MET A 466 -78.31 123.83 94.84
N GLU A 467 -77.31 124.00 93.98
CA GLU A 467 -76.31 125.07 94.05
C GLU A 467 -76.95 126.46 93.85
N ASP A 468 -77.81 126.60 92.84
CA ASP A 468 -78.58 127.83 92.55
C ASP A 468 -79.46 128.22 93.76
N VAL A 469 -80.16 127.26 94.38
CA VAL A 469 -80.98 127.50 95.59
C VAL A 469 -80.11 127.83 96.81
N GLN A 470 -78.95 127.21 96.97
CA GLN A 470 -78.02 127.54 98.07
C GLN A 470 -77.44 128.95 97.93
N MET A 471 -77.08 129.34 96.70
CA MET A 471 -76.58 130.69 96.40
C MET A 471 -77.66 131.74 96.69
N GLU A 472 -78.89 131.50 96.26
CA GLU A 472 -79.96 132.49 96.43
C GLU A 472 -80.50 132.55 97.86
N ALA A 473 -80.47 131.44 98.61
CA ALA A 473 -80.69 131.46 100.05
C ALA A 473 -79.63 132.28 100.80
N HIS A 474 -78.36 132.22 100.37
CA HIS A 474 -77.29 133.04 100.95
C HIS A 474 -77.44 134.53 100.58
N ASN A 475 -77.81 134.83 99.33
CA ASN A 475 -78.11 136.20 98.90
C ASN A 475 -79.29 136.81 99.68
N LEU A 476 -80.36 136.04 99.91
CA LEU A 476 -81.50 136.46 100.74
C LEU A 476 -81.11 136.73 102.20
N ASP A 477 -80.30 135.86 102.82
CA ASP A 477 -79.79 136.04 104.19
C ASP A 477 -78.85 137.26 104.33
N ILE A 478 -78.09 137.60 103.28
CA ILE A 478 -77.34 138.86 103.21
C ILE A 478 -78.30 140.06 103.09
N MET A 479 -79.24 140.02 102.15
CA MET A 479 -80.20 141.12 101.93
C MET A 479 -81.12 141.38 103.13
N GLU A 480 -81.57 140.34 103.84
CA GLU A 480 -82.38 140.48 105.05
C GLU A 480 -81.60 141.17 106.17
N ARG A 481 -80.31 140.83 106.32
CA ARG A 481 -79.41 141.46 107.29
C ARG A 481 -79.12 142.92 106.95
N GLU A 482 -78.83 143.21 105.68
CA GLU A 482 -78.64 144.59 105.18
C GLU A 482 -79.91 145.43 105.34
N ALA A 483 -81.09 144.87 105.05
CA ALA A 483 -82.37 145.54 105.23
C ALA A 483 -82.68 145.81 106.71
N ALA A 484 -82.36 144.88 107.61
CA ALA A 484 -82.53 145.06 109.05
C ALA A 484 -81.59 146.15 109.62
N GLU A 485 -80.34 146.21 109.15
CA GLU A 485 -79.40 147.29 109.52
C GLU A 485 -79.82 148.64 108.95
N LEU A 486 -80.28 148.70 107.69
CA LEU A 486 -80.83 149.91 107.07
C LEU A 486 -82.08 150.42 107.81
N LEU A 487 -82.98 149.53 108.22
CA LEU A 487 -84.19 149.92 108.96
C LEU A 487 -83.83 150.47 110.35
N LYS A 488 -82.92 149.82 111.07
CA LYS A 488 -82.41 150.32 112.36
C LYS A 488 -81.65 151.65 112.24
N ALA A 489 -80.88 151.84 111.18
CA ALA A 489 -80.20 153.10 110.89
C ALA A 489 -81.18 154.22 110.49
N SER A 490 -82.26 153.87 109.79
CA SER A 490 -83.38 154.76 109.44
C SER A 490 -84.15 155.22 110.68
N GLU A 491 -84.49 154.31 111.59
CA GLU A 491 -85.21 154.64 112.84
C GLU A 491 -84.40 155.59 113.74
N MET A 492 -83.09 155.37 113.89
CA MET A 492 -82.22 156.31 114.63
C MET A 492 -82.16 157.68 113.93
N LYS A 493 -82.04 157.72 112.60
CA LYS A 493 -82.08 158.98 111.84
C LYS A 493 -83.43 159.69 111.97
N LEU A 494 -84.55 158.98 112.04
CA LEU A 494 -85.86 159.58 112.20
C LEU A 494 -86.02 160.24 113.58
N GLN A 495 -85.48 159.62 114.64
CA GLN A 495 -85.42 160.24 115.97
C GLN A 495 -84.53 161.49 115.98
N GLU A 496 -83.38 161.44 115.29
CA GLU A 496 -82.48 162.60 115.12
C GLU A 496 -83.19 163.76 114.39
N VAL A 497 -83.83 163.46 113.24
CA VAL A 497 -84.59 164.42 112.44
C VAL A 497 -85.72 165.06 113.24
N THR A 498 -86.50 164.27 114.00
CA THR A 498 -87.61 164.80 114.80
C THR A 498 -87.12 165.84 115.83
N LYS A 499 -85.96 165.57 116.44
CA LYS A 499 -85.35 166.46 117.43
C LYS A 499 -84.77 167.73 116.79
N GLN A 500 -84.09 167.59 115.65
CA GLN A 500 -83.57 168.72 114.89
C GLN A 500 -84.68 169.62 114.33
N THR A 501 -85.82 169.07 113.90
CA THR A 501 -86.95 169.88 113.41
C THR A 501 -87.60 170.71 114.53
N ASP A 502 -87.68 170.20 115.76
CA ASP A 502 -88.20 170.99 116.89
C ASP A 502 -87.25 172.16 117.24
N ASP A 503 -85.93 171.93 117.21
CA ASP A 503 -84.91 172.98 117.40
C ASP A 503 -84.94 174.00 116.24
N GLU A 504 -85.06 173.55 114.99
CA GLU A 504 -85.16 174.44 113.82
C GLU A 504 -86.47 175.24 113.77
N ILE A 505 -87.59 174.69 114.25
CA ILE A 505 -88.84 175.45 114.39
C ILE A 505 -88.68 176.56 115.44
N GLN A 506 -87.93 176.33 116.52
CA GLN A 506 -87.55 177.41 117.44
C GLN A 506 -86.61 178.45 116.81
N ILE A 507 -85.68 178.03 115.93
CA ILE A 507 -84.80 178.94 115.20
C ILE A 507 -85.60 179.79 114.22
N CYS A 508 -86.44 179.19 113.36
CA CYS A 508 -87.34 179.90 112.44
C CYS A 508 -88.26 180.89 113.17
N ALA A 509 -88.76 180.53 114.37
CA ALA A 509 -89.54 181.44 115.20
C ALA A 509 -88.73 182.66 115.66
N ARG A 510 -87.44 182.49 116.02
CA ARG A 510 -86.54 183.61 116.34
C ARG A 510 -86.14 184.41 115.11
N GLU A 511 -85.89 183.75 113.99
CA GLU A 511 -85.50 184.40 112.74
C GLU A 511 -86.63 185.24 112.16
N LEU A 512 -87.89 184.82 112.32
CA LEU A 512 -89.07 185.65 112.03
C LEU A 512 -89.18 186.90 112.91
N PHE A 513 -88.71 186.85 114.17
CA PHE A 513 -88.58 188.08 114.97
C PHE A 513 -87.48 189.01 114.42
N THR A 514 -86.36 188.48 113.90
CA THR A 514 -85.36 189.30 113.20
C THR A 514 -85.78 189.74 111.79
N LEU A 515 -86.69 189.02 111.11
CA LEU A 515 -87.33 189.48 109.87
C LEU A 515 -88.08 190.80 110.14
N VAL A 516 -88.72 190.93 111.30
CA VAL A 516 -89.45 192.15 111.69
C VAL A 516 -88.50 193.28 112.14
N ASP A 517 -87.44 192.98 112.87
CA ASP A 517 -86.47 194.00 113.33
C ASP A 517 -85.56 194.52 112.19
N SER A 518 -85.15 193.65 111.27
CA SER A 518 -84.35 194.03 110.10
C SER A 518 -85.14 194.80 109.04
N VAL A 519 -86.43 194.47 108.84
CA VAL A 519 -87.32 195.26 107.97
C VAL A 519 -87.58 196.65 108.56
N SER A 520 -87.61 196.80 109.90
CA SER A 520 -87.60 198.12 110.54
C SER A 520 -86.31 198.90 110.25
N LYS A 521 -85.14 198.28 110.45
CA LYS A 521 -83.83 198.95 110.24
C LYS A 521 -83.49 199.24 108.78
N HIS A 522 -83.87 198.37 107.83
CA HIS A 522 -83.57 198.61 106.42
C HIS A 522 -84.55 199.61 105.78
N LYS A 523 -85.73 199.81 106.37
CA LYS A 523 -86.58 200.96 106.04
C LYS A 523 -85.87 202.28 106.37
N GLU A 524 -85.25 202.39 107.56
CA GLU A 524 -84.39 203.53 107.93
C GLU A 524 -83.14 203.62 107.01
N TYR A 525 -82.56 202.49 106.59
CA TYR A 525 -81.43 202.50 105.64
C TYR A 525 -81.82 202.91 104.23
N MET A 526 -83.00 202.53 103.71
CA MET A 526 -83.49 203.03 102.42
C MET A 526 -83.67 204.55 102.46
N GLU A 527 -84.14 205.11 103.57
CA GLU A 527 -84.19 206.56 103.82
C GLU A 527 -82.78 207.17 103.93
N SER A 528 -81.81 206.44 104.50
CA SER A 528 -80.41 206.89 104.63
C SER A 528 -79.55 206.70 103.38
N LYS A 529 -79.81 205.74 102.47
CA LYS A 529 -79.00 205.46 101.26
C LYS A 529 -79.53 206.14 100.00
N LEU A 530 -80.82 206.49 99.98
CA LEU A 530 -81.32 207.51 99.06
C LEU A 530 -80.78 208.90 99.42
N SER A 531 -80.47 209.15 100.69
CA SER A 531 -79.69 210.33 101.12
C SER A 531 -78.18 210.13 100.92
N GLU A 532 -77.67 208.91 101.13
CA GLU A 532 -76.26 208.60 100.94
C GLU A 532 -75.94 208.30 99.47
N MET A 533 -75.88 209.41 98.74
CA MET A 533 -74.83 209.62 97.76
C MET A 533 -75.06 208.85 96.43
N GLU A 534 -75.68 209.43 95.41
CA GLU A 534 -75.99 210.87 95.19
C GLU A 534 -74.75 211.81 95.26
N SER A 535 -73.59 211.29 95.67
CA SER A 535 -72.27 211.94 95.73
C SER A 535 -71.13 210.99 95.35
N ASP A 536 -71.34 209.67 95.25
CA ASP A 536 -70.37 208.77 94.59
C ASP A 536 -70.59 208.70 93.08
N LEU A 537 -71.79 209.04 92.62
CA LEU A 537 -72.06 209.62 91.30
C LEU A 537 -71.21 210.89 91.03
N SER A 538 -70.58 211.48 92.06
CA SER A 538 -69.68 212.64 91.99
C SER A 538 -68.20 212.29 92.26
N SER A 539 -67.87 211.04 92.59
CA SER A 539 -66.58 210.69 93.21
C SER A 539 -65.47 210.39 92.18
N THR A 540 -65.24 209.13 91.80
CA THR A 540 -63.95 208.73 91.22
C THR A 540 -64.08 207.64 90.14
N VAL A 541 -64.05 207.93 88.83
CA VAL A 541 -63.57 209.14 88.12
C VAL A 541 -62.06 209.44 88.33
N SER A 542 -61.33 208.63 89.12
CA SER A 542 -59.94 208.98 89.53
C SER A 542 -58.86 207.88 89.52
N ALA A 543 -59.15 206.58 89.32
CA ALA A 543 -58.17 205.53 89.61
C ALA A 543 -58.24 204.27 88.70
N ILE A 544 -58.26 204.33 87.38
CA ILE A 544 -57.18 204.81 86.47
C ILE A 544 -55.83 204.08 86.67
N ALA A 545 -55.38 203.91 87.91
CA ALA A 545 -53.98 203.75 88.31
C ALA A 545 -53.17 202.62 87.64
N ASP A 546 -53.11 201.49 88.35
CA ASP A 546 -51.86 200.73 88.46
C ASP A 546 -52.16 199.22 88.45
N ALA A 547 -52.13 198.51 87.32
CA ALA A 547 -50.96 198.24 86.49
C ALA A 547 -49.87 197.39 87.18
N HIS A 548 -49.33 196.45 86.40
CA HIS A 548 -47.93 196.02 86.42
C HIS A 548 -47.36 195.18 87.59
N ARG A 549 -46.53 194.18 87.19
CA ARG A 549 -45.52 193.42 87.99
C ARG A 549 -46.14 192.41 88.99
N GLY A 550 -45.53 191.25 89.26
CA GLY A 550 -44.25 190.68 88.80
C GLY A 550 -43.56 189.92 89.96
N PHE A 551 -42.39 189.33 89.70
CA PHE A 551 -41.43 188.78 90.69
C PHE A 551 -41.84 187.45 91.40
N MET A 552 -41.13 186.33 91.16
CA MET A 552 -39.90 185.81 91.83
C MET A 552 -40.17 185.13 93.20
N SER A 553 -39.44 184.12 93.71
CA SER A 553 -38.48 183.12 93.18
C SER A 553 -38.01 182.19 94.35
N ALA A 554 -37.22 181.14 94.04
CA ALA A 554 -36.17 180.55 94.91
C ALA A 554 -36.61 179.70 96.14
N GLN A 555 -35.81 178.78 96.71
CA GLN A 555 -34.43 178.22 96.50
C GLN A 555 -34.34 176.87 97.26
N TYR A 556 -33.48 175.86 97.05
CA TYR A 556 -32.39 175.50 96.12
C TYR A 556 -32.75 174.12 95.45
N GLY A 557 -31.97 173.34 94.68
CA GLY A 557 -30.55 173.33 94.24
C GLY A 557 -29.72 172.18 94.88
N ILE A 558 -28.66 171.61 94.30
CA ILE A 558 -27.89 171.84 93.04
C ILE A 558 -26.96 170.61 92.73
N ASN A 559 -26.74 170.31 91.44
CA ASN A 559 -25.65 169.53 90.77
C ASN A 559 -25.42 168.00 90.96
N PHE A 560 -25.62 167.27 89.84
CA PHE A 560 -24.68 166.48 89.00
C PHE A 560 -25.43 165.29 88.34
N GLY A 561 -25.37 164.96 87.04
CA GLY A 561 -24.76 165.60 85.87
C GLY A 561 -24.14 164.59 84.88
N ALA A 562 -24.65 164.51 83.63
CA ALA A 562 -24.12 163.74 82.46
C ALA A 562 -24.12 162.19 82.56
N SER A 563 -24.24 161.36 81.50
CA SER A 563 -24.68 161.46 80.09
C SER A 563 -25.14 160.02 79.69
N HIS A 564 -26.05 159.78 78.74
CA HIS A 564 -26.03 160.23 77.35
C HIS A 564 -27.42 160.23 76.70
#